data_AF-A0A2E6AS41-F1
#
_entry.id   AF-A0A2E6AS41-F1
#
_cell.length_a   1.000
_cell.length_b   1.000
_cell.length_c   1.000
_cell.angle_alpha   90.00
_cell.angle_beta   90.00
_cell.angle_gamma   90.00
#
_symmetry.space_group_name_H-M   'P 1'
#
loop_
_entity.id
_entity.type
_entity.pdbx_description
1 polymer ?
#
loop_
_entity_poly.entity_id
_entity_poly.type
_entity_poly.pdbx_seq_one_letter_code
_entity_poly.pdbx_strand_id
1 'polypeptide(L)' 'MRDVRGDSVKRQLAADHGIEIDNVRSIVGFLISSEITADEVTNRADDVFADPIIEESATDSLHLENEE' A
#
# COMPACT_ATOMS: atom_id res chain seq x y z
N MET A 1 -2.39 0.18 11.98
CA MET A 1 -3.53 1.11 11.86
C MET A 1 -4.69 0.44 11.12
N ARG A 2 -5.95 0.84 11.35
CA ARG A 2 -7.11 0.27 10.64
C ARG A 2 -7.21 0.85 9.22
N ASP A 3 -7.20 -0.01 8.22
CA ASP A 3 -7.45 0.37 6.83
C ASP A 3 -8.96 0.37 6.54
N VAL A 4 -9.56 1.56 6.55
CA VAL A 4 -11.00 1.73 6.29
C VAL A 4 -11.37 1.44 4.83
N ARG A 5 -10.45 1.68 3.87
CA ARG A 5 -10.70 1.43 2.44
C ARG A 5 -10.72 -0.06 2.15
N GLY A 6 -9.72 -0.80 2.63
CA GLY A 6 -9.68 -2.26 2.52
C GLY A 6 -10.90 -2.91 3.17
N ASP A 7 -11.29 -2.44 4.35
CA ASP A 7 -12.50 -2.83 5.06
C ASP A 7 -13.79 -2.64 4.24
N SER A 8 -13.90 -1.53 3.51
CA SER A 8 -15.05 -1.24 2.65
C SER A 8 -15.11 -2.19 1.46
N VAL A 9 -13.97 -2.38 0.79
CA VAL A 9 -13.86 -3.27 -0.38
C VAL A 9 -14.18 -4.72 0.01
N LYS A 10 -13.63 -5.21 1.13
CA LYS A 10 -13.93 -6.56 1.64
C LYS A 10 -15.44 -6.77 1.83
N ARG A 11 -16.13 -5.80 2.44
CA ARG A 11 -17.59 -5.88 2.66
C ARG A 11 -18.38 -5.85 1.36
N GLN A 12 -17.97 -5.04 0.39
CA GLN A 12 -18.61 -4.96 -0.92
C GLN A 12 -18.45 -6.26 -1.70
N LEU A 13 -17.26 -6.87 -1.69
CA LEU A 13 -17.00 -8.16 -2.34
C LEU A 13 -17.89 -9.28 -1.77
N ALA A 14 -18.08 -9.32 -0.44
CA ALA A 14 -18.98 -10.27 0.20
C ALA A 14 -20.45 -10.00 -0.16
N ALA A 15 -20.91 -8.75 -0.04
CA ALA A 15 -22.31 -8.40 -0.23
C ALA A 15 -22.79 -8.47 -1.69
N ASP A 16 -21.97 -7.98 -2.62
CA ASP A 16 -22.36 -7.81 -4.02
C ASP A 16 -21.99 -9.03 -4.87
N HIS A 17 -20.96 -9.79 -4.45
CA HIS A 17 -20.41 -10.89 -5.23
C HIS A 17 -20.33 -12.22 -4.47
N GLY A 18 -20.65 -12.28 -3.18
CA GLY A 18 -20.53 -13.49 -2.37
C GLY A 18 -19.08 -13.98 -2.21
N ILE A 19 -18.09 -13.12 -2.44
CA ILE A 19 -16.67 -13.45 -2.35
C ILE A 19 -16.18 -13.08 -0.95
N GLU A 20 -15.92 -14.11 -0.14
CA GLU A 20 -15.32 -13.95 1.19
C GLU A 20 -13.79 -13.93 1.08
N ILE A 21 -13.17 -12.84 1.56
CA ILE A 21 -11.71 -12.66 1.58
C ILE A 21 -11.26 -12.42 3.02
N ASP A 22 -10.23 -13.12 3.47
CA ASP A 22 -9.74 -13.01 4.84
C ASP A 22 -9.21 -11.62 5.17
N ASN A 23 -8.38 -11.04 4.29
CA ASN A 23 -7.80 -9.72 4.49
C ASN A 23 -7.73 -8.92 3.18
N VAL A 24 -8.01 -7.63 3.25
CA VAL A 24 -7.82 -6.67 2.16
C VAL A 24 -7.02 -5.50 2.71
N ARG A 25 -5.89 -5.22 2.07
CA ARG A 25 -5.02 -4.08 2.36
C ARG A 25 -4.98 -3.16 1.14
N SER A 26 -5.25 -1.89 1.36
CA SER A 26 -5.09 -0.83 0.37
C SER A 26 -3.71 -0.20 0.52
N ILE A 27 -3.08 0.08 -0.63
CA ILE A 27 -1.79 0.73 -0.74
C ILE A 27 -1.87 1.83 -1.80
N VAL A 28 -0.98 2.82 -1.70
CA VAL A 28 -0.79 3.84 -2.74
C VAL A 28 0.53 3.55 -3.43
N GLY A 29 0.49 3.34 -4.75
CA GLY A 29 1.67 3.05 -5.56
C GLY A 29 2.05 4.23 -6.44
N PHE A 30 3.36 4.49 -6.56
CA PHE A 30 3.91 5.50 -7.45
C PHE A 30 4.94 4.85 -8.39
N LEU A 31 4.95 5.28 -9.66
CA LEU A 31 6.03 4.98 -10.58
C LEU A 31 6.83 6.26 -10.81
N ILE A 32 8.10 6.25 -10.43
CA ILE A 32 8.95 7.45 -10.41
C ILE A 32 9.92 7.40 -11.59
N SER A 33 9.81 8.39 -12.48
CA SER A 33 10.81 8.66 -13.52
C SER A 33 11.61 9.89 -13.10
N SER A 34 12.90 9.72 -12.82
CA SER A 34 13.75 10.79 -12.31
C SER A 34 15.20 10.66 -12.80
N GLU A 35 15.94 11.76 -12.73
CA GLU A 35 17.39 11.80 -12.96
C GLU A 35 18.20 11.40 -11.71
N ILE A 36 17.54 11.32 -10.55
CA ILE A 36 18.15 10.89 -9.28
C ILE A 36 18.12 9.36 -9.16
N THR A 37 19.01 8.83 -8.35
CA THR A 37 19.17 7.39 -8.13
C THR A 37 18.04 6.78 -7.29
N ALA A 38 17.87 5.46 -7.37
CA ALA A 38 16.90 4.72 -6.55
C ALA A 38 17.15 4.91 -5.03
N ASP A 39 18.42 4.99 -4.62
CA ASP A 39 18.79 5.25 -3.22
C ASP A 39 18.33 6.65 -2.77
N GLU A 40 18.47 7.66 -3.62
CA GLU A 40 17.98 9.02 -3.33
C GLU A 40 16.45 9.11 -3.26
N VAL A 41 15.74 8.31 -4.05
CA VAL A 41 14.28 8.16 -3.95
C VAL A 41 13.91 7.50 -2.63
N THR A 42 14.55 6.38 -2.29
CA THR A 42 14.30 5.63 -1.06
C THR A 42 14.50 6.49 0.18
N ASN A 43 15.58 7.27 0.23
CA ASN A 43 15.87 8.17 1.34
C ASN A 43 14.83 9.29 1.52
N ARG A 44 13.96 9.55 0.53
CA ARG A 44 12.92 10.60 0.56
C ARG A 44 11.51 10.03 0.50
N ALA A 45 11.35 8.70 0.43
CA ALA A 45 10.06 8.06 0.25
C ALA A 45 9.10 8.40 1.40
N ASP A 46 9.59 8.28 2.64
CA ASP A 46 8.84 8.60 3.86
C ASP A 46 8.53 10.10 4.03
N ASP A 47 9.32 10.98 3.41
CA ASP A 47 9.14 12.44 3.54
C ASP A 47 8.12 13.00 2.55
N VAL A 48 8.05 12.41 1.35
CA VAL A 48 7.32 13.01 0.20
C VAL A 48 6.09 12.20 -0.18
N PHE A 49 6.11 10.87 0.01
CA PHE A 49 5.12 9.96 -0.58
C PHE A 49 4.28 9.20 0.45
N ALA A 50 4.68 9.21 1.72
CA ALA A 50 3.95 8.58 2.81
C ALA A 50 3.79 9.55 3.99
N ASP A 51 2.76 9.34 4.79
CA ASP A 51 2.70 9.95 6.12
C ASP A 51 3.53 9.10 7.11
N PRO A 52 4.63 9.62 7.67
CA PRO A 52 5.56 8.83 8.49
C PRO A 52 4.98 8.38 9.83
N ILE A 53 3.80 8.88 10.22
CA ILE A 53 3.14 8.51 11.47
C ILE A 53 2.19 7.33 11.25
N ILE A 54 1.55 7.25 10.08
CA ILE A 54 0.40 6.36 9.86
C ILE A 54 0.53 5.42 8.68
N GLU A 55 1.52 5.63 7.82
CA GLU A 55 1.82 4.84 6.63
C GLU A 55 3.24 4.28 6.70
N GLU A 56 3.45 3.20 5.95
CA GLU A 56 4.76 2.59 5.73
C GLU A 56 5.07 2.75 4.24
N SER A 57 6.32 3.09 3.90
CA SER A 57 6.77 3.19 2.52
C SER A 57 7.72 2.05 2.16
N ALA A 58 7.73 1.67 0.89
CA ALA A 58 8.68 0.74 0.34
C ALA A 58 8.98 1.14 -1.11
N THR A 59 10.24 1.03 -1.49
CA THR A 59 10.73 1.28 -2.85
C THR A 59 11.27 -0.01 -3.43
N ASP A 60 11.03 -0.23 -4.72
CA ASP A 60 11.53 -1.36 -5.52
C ASP A 60 11.35 -2.75 -4.87
N SER A 61 10.35 -2.89 -4.01
CA SER A 61 10.04 -4.10 -3.25
C SER A 61 8.53 -4.30 -3.16
N LEU A 62 8.12 -5.57 -3.00
CA LEU A 62 6.72 -5.90 -2.84
C LEU A 62 6.29 -5.58 -1.40
N HIS A 63 5.47 -4.55 -1.22
CA HIS A 63 5.06 -4.10 0.11
C HIS A 63 3.97 -4.97 0.75
N LEU A 64 3.23 -5.72 -0.07
CA LEU A 64 2.23 -6.67 0.38
C LEU A 64 2.87 -8.06 0.38
N GLU A 65 3.40 -8.48 1.53
CA GLU A 65 3.81 -9.86 1.72
C GLU A 65 2.55 -10.75 1.80
N ASN A 66 2.47 -11.77 0.93
CA ASN A 66 1.57 -12.89 1.15
C ASN A 66 2.30 -13.86 2.07
N GLU A 67 2.15 -13.73 3.39
CA GLU A 67 2.49 -14.84 4.29
C GLU A 67 1.43 -15.95 4.06
N GLU A 68 1.89 -17.14 3.66
CA GLU A 68 1.06 -18.36 3.50
C GLU A 68 0.43 -18.83 4.82
#